data_AF-A0AAP2BT02-F1
#
_entry.id   AF-A0AAP2BT02-F1
#
_cell.length_a   1.000
_cell.length_b   1.000
_cell.length_c   1.000
_cell.angle_alpha   90.00
_cell.angle_beta   90.00
_cell.angle_gamma   90.00
#
_symmetry.space_group_name_H-M   'P 1'
#
loop_
_entity.id
_entity.type
_entity.pdbx_description
1 polymer ?
#
loop_
_entity_poly.entity_id
_entity_poly.type
_entity_poly.pdbx_seq_one_letter_code
_entity_poly.pdbx_strand_id
1 'polypeptide(L)'
;MGIAVQVIGAEKLQQMRMAIEKLSDSSLQQELLESIGAVVESQSRRRISDEKTSPAGERWEEWSEGYRKTRSGNQSLLQGNGDLLDSIQYIVERGRVRVGSPLSYS
;
A
#
# COMPACT_ATOMS: atom_id res chain seq x y z
N MET A 1 -40.35 43.01 9.30
CA MET A 1 -39.30 42.69 8.30
C MET A 1 -38.31 41.74 8.97
N GLY A 2 -38.51 40.43 8.84
CA GLY A 2 -37.62 39.43 9.43
C GLY A 2 -36.58 39.01 8.40
N ILE A 3 -35.31 39.27 8.67
CA ILE A 3 -34.20 38.85 7.81
C ILE A 3 -33.96 37.37 8.09
N ALA A 4 -34.36 36.50 7.16
CA ALA A 4 -34.02 35.09 7.19
C ALA A 4 -32.55 34.93 6.78
N VAL A 5 -31.68 34.72 7.76
CA VAL A 5 -30.28 34.32 7.51
C VAL A 5 -30.31 32.88 7.02
N GLN A 6 -30.05 32.66 5.73
CA GLN A 6 -29.93 31.32 5.15
C GLN A 6 -28.69 30.62 5.72
N VAL A 7 -28.92 29.57 6.50
CA VAL A 7 -27.88 28.77 7.15
C VAL A 7 -27.31 27.73 6.18
N ILE A 8 -26.67 28.17 5.10
CA ILE A 8 -25.99 27.27 4.14
C ILE A 8 -24.72 26.66 4.77
N GLY A 9 -24.16 27.30 5.80
CA GLY A 9 -22.93 26.86 6.47
C GLY A 9 -23.11 25.73 7.50
N ALA A 10 -24.30 25.54 8.09
CA ALA A 10 -24.45 24.58 9.19
C ALA A 10 -24.32 23.13 8.73
N GLU A 11 -24.93 22.75 7.60
CA GLU A 11 -24.80 21.38 7.07
C GLU A 11 -23.35 21.03 6.76
N LYS A 12 -22.62 21.94 6.09
CA LYS A 12 -21.20 21.75 5.79
C LYS A 12 -20.36 21.65 7.06
N LEU A 13 -20.67 22.45 8.09
CA LEU A 13 -19.99 22.40 9.37
C LEU A 13 -20.25 21.07 10.11
N GLN A 14 -21.48 20.56 10.06
CA GLN A 14 -21.84 19.26 10.61
C GLN A 14 -21.13 18.11 9.89
N GLN A 15 -21.07 18.15 8.55
CA GLN A 15 -20.29 17.18 7.77
C GLN A 15 -18.81 17.21 8.13
N MET A 16 -18.21 18.39 8.27
CA MET A 16 -16.81 18.51 8.70
C MET A 16 -16.59 17.97 10.12
N ARG A 17 -17.50 18.23 11.07
CA ARG A 17 -17.42 17.65 12.42
C ARG A 17 -17.48 16.13 12.39
N MET A 18 -18.45 15.55 11.68
CA MET A 18 -18.58 14.10 11.55
C MET A 18 -17.35 13.46 10.89
N ALA A 19 -16.75 14.13 9.90
CA ALA A 19 -15.50 13.67 9.30
C ALA A 19 -14.34 13.70 10.28
N ILE A 20 -14.20 14.76 11.08
CA ILE A 20 -13.16 14.88 12.11
C ILE A 20 -13.36 13.83 13.21
N GLU A 21 -14.59 13.61 13.67
CA GLU A 21 -14.92 12.58 14.67
C GLU A 21 -14.57 11.18 14.15
N LYS A 22 -14.92 10.87 12.90
CA LYS A 22 -14.52 9.60 12.27
C LYS A 22 -13.01 9.44 12.14
N LEU A 23 -12.29 10.51 11.82
CA LEU A 23 -10.82 10.48 11.74
C LEU A 23 -10.16 10.37 13.11
N SER A 24 -10.85 10.81 14.17
CA SER A 24 -10.37 10.74 15.56
C SER A 24 -10.71 9.40 16.23
N ASP A 25 -11.55 8.58 15.59
CA ASP A 25 -11.90 7.26 16.07
C ASP A 25 -10.73 6.28 15.84
N SER A 26 -10.10 5.87 16.93
CA SER A 26 -8.94 4.96 16.90
C SER A 26 -9.26 3.60 16.29
N SER A 27 -10.52 3.13 16.38
CA SER A 27 -10.93 1.85 15.80
C SER A 27 -10.99 1.93 14.28
N LEU A 28 -11.58 3.00 13.74
CA LEU A 28 -11.60 3.28 12.31
C LEU A 28 -10.21 3.55 11.75
N GLN A 29 -9.36 4.25 12.53
CA GLN A 29 -7.96 4.46 12.15
C GLN A 29 -7.20 3.13 12.05
N GLN A 30 -7.38 2.23 13.01
CA GLN A 30 -6.75 0.91 12.96
C GLN A 30 -7.22 0.14 11.72
N GLU A 31 -8.54 0.06 11.49
CA GLU A 31 -9.10 -0.64 10.32
C GLU A 31 -8.60 -0.08 8.99
N LEU A 32 -8.46 1.24 8.89
CA LEU A 32 -7.88 1.90 7.72
C LEU A 32 -6.41 1.50 7.52
N LEU A 33 -5.60 1.46 8.58
CA LEU A 33 -4.20 1.07 8.50
C LEU A 33 -4.04 -0.41 8.11
N GLU A 34 -4.87 -1.30 8.65
CA GLU A 34 -4.91 -2.72 8.25
C GLU A 34 -5.24 -2.84 6.76
N SER A 35 -6.25 -2.10 6.29
CA SER A 35 -6.67 -2.09 4.88
C SER A 35 -5.56 -1.58 3.95
N ILE A 36 -4.88 -0.50 4.33
CA ILE A 36 -3.73 0.03 3.58
C ILE A 36 -2.62 -1.02 3.51
N GLY A 37 -2.28 -1.66 4.63
CA GLY A 37 -1.27 -2.71 4.69
C GLY A 37 -1.59 -3.87 3.76
N ALA A 38 -2.81 -4.40 3.83
CA ALA A 38 -3.26 -5.49 2.99
C ALA A 38 -3.20 -5.15 1.49
N VAL A 39 -3.62 -3.94 1.10
CA VAL A 39 -3.58 -3.48 -0.29
C VAL A 39 -2.13 -3.37 -0.78
N VAL A 40 -1.25 -2.74 -0.01
CA VAL A 40 0.14 -2.52 -0.40
C VAL A 40 0.92 -3.83 -0.46
N GLU A 41 0.71 -4.75 0.48
CA GLU A 41 1.27 -6.11 0.42
C GLU A 41 0.80 -6.81 -0.87
N SER A 42 -0.51 -6.84 -1.11
CA SER A 42 -1.12 -7.52 -2.25
C SER A 42 -0.63 -6.94 -3.59
N GLN A 43 -0.54 -5.62 -3.71
CA GLN A 43 0.02 -4.93 -4.87
C GLN A 43 1.51 -5.24 -5.07
N SER A 44 2.28 -5.32 -3.98
CA SER A 44 3.72 -5.62 -4.06
C SER A 44 3.94 -7.06 -4.52
N ARG A 45 3.17 -8.02 -3.98
CA ARG A 45 3.19 -9.42 -4.42
C ARG A 45 2.84 -9.54 -5.91
N ARG A 46 1.74 -8.93 -6.37
CA ARG A 46 1.33 -8.94 -7.80
C ARG A 46 2.37 -8.32 -8.73
N ARG A 47 2.98 -7.19 -8.35
CA ARG A 47 4.04 -6.58 -9.14
C ARG A 47 5.25 -7.50 -9.29
N ILE A 48 5.58 -8.24 -8.24
CA ILE A 48 6.68 -9.20 -8.25
C ILE A 48 6.34 -10.49 -8.98
N SER A 49 5.13 -11.03 -8.88
CA SER A 49 4.75 -12.29 -9.54
C SER A 49 4.41 -12.11 -11.01
N ASP A 50 3.60 -11.11 -11.34
CA ASP A 50 2.88 -11.06 -12.61
C ASP A 50 3.17 -9.80 -13.43
N GLU A 51 3.01 -8.62 -12.84
CA GLU A 51 3.00 -7.36 -13.60
C GLU A 51 4.41 -6.96 -14.07
N LYS A 52 5.44 -7.23 -13.25
CA LYS A 52 6.85 -6.85 -13.49
C LYS A 52 7.02 -5.36 -13.75
N THR A 53 6.36 -4.55 -12.92
CA THR A 53 6.32 -3.09 -13.01
C THR A 53 6.76 -2.41 -11.71
N SER A 54 7.30 -1.21 -11.85
CA SER A 54 7.65 -0.32 -10.74
C SER A 54 6.38 0.16 -10.01
N PRO A 55 6.50 0.77 -8.81
CA PRO A 55 5.37 1.44 -8.16
C PRO A 55 4.75 2.58 -8.99
N ALA A 56 5.51 3.18 -9.92
CA ALA A 56 5.04 4.23 -10.83
C ALA A 56 4.47 3.66 -12.15
N GLY A 57 4.53 2.33 -12.33
CA GLY A 57 3.93 1.62 -13.46
C GLY A 57 4.89 1.35 -14.62
N GLU A 58 6.15 1.79 -14.55
CA GLU A 58 7.12 1.46 -15.61
C GLU A 58 7.50 -0.03 -15.55
N ARG A 59 7.64 -0.68 -16.71
CA ARG A 59 8.13 -2.06 -16.77
C ARG A 59 9.55 -2.12 -16.22
N TRP A 60 9.86 -3.18 -15.48
CA TRP A 60 11.22 -3.42 -15.02
C TRP A 60 12.18 -3.61 -16.19
N GLU A 61 13.41 -3.13 -16.00
CA GLU A 61 14.49 -3.41 -16.93
C GLU A 61 14.75 -4.92 -17.00
N GLU A 62 15.06 -5.38 -18.21
CA GLU A 62 15.53 -6.74 -18.38
C GLU A 62 16.89 -6.93 -17.70
N TRP A 63 17.21 -8.19 -17.39
CA TRP A 63 18.54 -8.50 -16.92
C TRP A 63 19.59 -8.18 -17.98
N SER A 64 20.76 -7.75 -17.50
CA SER A 64 21.94 -7.75 -18.36
C SER A 64 22.19 -9.14 -18.93
N GLU A 65 22.76 -9.19 -20.13
CA GLU A 65 23.00 -10.43 -20.86
C GLU A 65 23.88 -11.43 -20.07
N GLY A 66 24.85 -10.92 -19.31
CA GLY A 66 25.67 -11.75 -18.42
C GLY A 66 24.88 -12.34 -17.25
N TYR A 67 24.01 -11.54 -16.63
CA TYR A 67 23.21 -11.98 -15.48
C TYR A 67 22.12 -12.98 -15.90
N ARG A 68 21.51 -12.77 -17.07
CA ARG A 68 20.52 -13.68 -17.67
C ARG A 68 21.05 -15.12 -17.83
N LYS A 69 22.34 -15.29 -18.12
CA LYS A 69 23.00 -16.61 -18.24
C LYS A 69 23.09 -17.38 -16.92
N THR A 70 23.03 -16.68 -15.78
CA THR A 70 23.07 -17.29 -14.45
C THR A 70 21.68 -17.72 -13.93
N ARG A 71 20.63 -17.48 -14.72
CA ARG A 71 19.23 -17.64 -14.32
C ARG A 71 18.45 -18.54 -15.27
N SER A 72 17.44 -19.20 -14.73
CA SER A 72 16.61 -20.19 -15.43
C SER A 72 15.20 -19.65 -15.71
N GLY A 73 14.45 -20.32 -16.60
CA GLY A 73 13.19 -19.81 -17.17
C GLY A 73 12.05 -19.42 -16.21
N ASN A 74 12.12 -19.78 -14.93
CA ASN A 74 11.12 -19.41 -13.91
C ASN A 74 11.58 -18.28 -12.97
N GLN A 75 12.74 -17.68 -13.24
CA GLN A 75 13.29 -16.60 -12.44
C GLN A 75 13.05 -15.26 -13.14
N SER A 76 12.82 -14.22 -12.35
CA SER A 76 12.75 -12.84 -12.83
C SER A 76 13.36 -11.88 -11.82
N LEU A 77 13.45 -10.59 -12.16
CA LEU A 77 13.94 -9.58 -11.21
C LEU A 77 13.10 -9.65 -9.92
N LEU A 78 13.76 -9.74 -8.76
CA LEU A 78 13.13 -9.94 -7.44
C LEU A 78 12.36 -11.28 -7.25
N GLN A 79 12.46 -12.23 -8.18
CA GLN A 79 11.87 -13.56 -8.05
C GLN A 79 12.91 -14.64 -8.39
N GLY A 80 13.58 -15.14 -7.35
CA GLY A 80 14.51 -16.27 -7.42
C GLY A 80 13.81 -17.58 -7.09
N ASN A 81 13.92 -18.01 -5.84
CA ASN A 81 13.32 -19.26 -5.33
C ASN A 81 11.90 -19.09 -4.77
N GLY A 82 11.39 -17.86 -4.69
CA GLY A 82 10.08 -17.54 -4.10
C GLY A 82 10.15 -16.95 -2.69
N ASP A 83 11.27 -17.13 -1.97
CA ASP A 83 11.41 -16.70 -0.57
C ASP A 83 11.01 -15.24 -0.31
N LEU A 84 11.45 -14.32 -1.18
CA LEU A 84 11.07 -12.91 -1.08
C LEU A 84 9.56 -12.73 -1.23
N LEU A 85 8.96 -13.35 -2.26
CA LEU A 85 7.53 -13.22 -2.52
C LEU A 85 6.70 -13.74 -1.35
N ASP A 86 7.09 -14.89 -0.79
CA ASP A 86 6.36 -15.55 0.29
C ASP A 86 6.44 -14.78 1.61
N SER A 87 7.56 -14.11 1.85
CA SER A 87 7.87 -13.42 3.11
C SER A 87 7.44 -11.95 3.16
N ILE A 88 6.92 -11.36 2.07
CA ILE A 88 6.38 -10.00 2.10
C ILE A 88 5.18 -9.97 3.03
N GLN A 89 5.20 -9.06 4.00
CA GLN A 89 4.13 -8.87 4.97
C GLN A 89 4.01 -7.39 5.32
N TYR A 90 2.89 -7.02 5.92
CA TYR A 90 2.74 -5.74 6.61
C TYR A 90 2.57 -5.89 8.12
N ILE A 91 2.92 -4.83 8.85
CA ILE A 91 2.72 -4.70 10.30
C ILE A 91 2.14 -3.30 10.55
N VAL A 92 1.05 -3.24 11.30
CA VAL A 92 0.47 -1.99 11.80
C VAL A 92 0.95 -1.76 13.24
N GLU A 93 1.66 -0.65 13.47
CA GLU A 93 2.12 -0.28 14.81
C GLU A 93 2.16 1.24 14.96
N ARG A 94 1.71 1.76 16.11
CA ARG A 94 1.81 3.20 16.48
C ARG A 94 1.28 4.16 15.40
N GLY A 95 0.15 3.82 14.79
CA GLY A 95 -0.49 4.66 13.77
C GLY A 95 0.25 4.66 12.42
N ARG A 96 1.08 3.65 12.15
CA ARG A 96 1.85 3.51 10.91
C ARG A 96 1.73 2.10 10.36
N VAL A 97 1.75 1.99 9.04
CA VAL A 97 1.87 0.72 8.32
C VAL A 97 3.32 0.57 7.87
N ARG A 98 3.92 -0.58 8.16
CA ARG A 98 5.23 -0.98 7.64
C ARG A 98 5.03 -2.18 6.75
N VAL A 99 5.59 -2.14 5.53
CA VAL A 99 5.51 -3.25 4.57
C VAL A 99 6.93 -3.63 4.18
N GLY A 100 7.23 -4.93 4.13
CA GLY A 100 8.56 -5.41 3.78
C GLY A 100 8.70 -6.92 3.92
N SER A 101 9.93 -7.40 3.89
CA SER A 101 10.28 -8.80 4.14
C SER A 101 11.30 -8.87 5.29
N PRO A 102 11.21 -9.87 6.18
CA PRO A 102 12.21 -10.11 7.22
C PRO A 102 13.50 -10.75 6.68
N LEU A 103 13.56 -11.08 5.39
CA LEU A 103 14.75 -11.69 4.80
C LEU A 103 15.95 -10.74 4.87
N SER A 104 17.07 -11.28 5.31
CA SER A 104 18.33 -10.55 5.27
C SER A 104 18.85 -10.48 3.84
N TYR A 105 19.31 -9.29 3.44
CA TYR A 105 20.09 -9.14 2.21
C TYR A 105 21.50 -9.66 2.49
N SER A 106 21.84 -10.81 1.91
CA SER A 106 23.18 -11.41 1.96
C SER A 106 24.00 -11.06 0.72
#